data_AF-A0A3A0VBS2-F1
#
_entry.id   AF-A0A3A0VBS2-F1
#
_cell.length_a   1.000
_cell.length_b   1.000
_cell.length_c   1.000
_cell.angle_alpha   90.00
_cell.angle_beta   90.00
_cell.angle_gamma   90.00
#
_symmetry.space_group_name_H-M   'P 1'
#
loop_
_entity.id
_entity.type
_entity.pdbx_description
1 polymer ?
#
loop_
_entity_poly.entity_id
_entity_poly.type
_entity_poly.pdbx_seq_one_letter_code
_entity_poly.pdbx_strand_id
1 'polypeptide(L)'
;MNKLILISGLMLFSFFFGAGNLIFPPMLGYTAQENMWVSMTGFAITGILLPYITVIVVAYMNGGVESIGNKVHPIFGTVFAICIYLSIGALYG
;
A
#
# COMPACT_ATOMS: atom_id res chain seq x y z
N MET A 1 3.15 7.06 -25.56
CA MET A 1 2.85 6.62 -24.18
C MET A 1 1.44 7.07 -23.84
N ASN A 2 0.54 6.17 -23.43
CA ASN A 2 -0.86 6.53 -23.13
C ASN A 2 -0.92 7.54 -21.97
N LYS A 3 -1.69 8.63 -22.12
CA LYS A 3 -1.86 9.66 -21.08
C LYS A 3 -2.30 9.08 -19.73
N LEU A 4 -3.16 8.05 -19.75
CA LEU A 4 -3.61 7.31 -18.57
C LEU A 4 -2.45 6.68 -17.79
N ILE A 5 -1.47 6.07 -18.48
CA ILE A 5 -0.32 5.45 -17.82
C ILE A 5 0.52 6.50 -17.08
N LEU A 6 0.73 7.66 -17.70
CA LEU A 6 1.46 8.76 -17.07
C LEU A 6 0.72 9.28 -15.84
N ILE A 7 -0.59 9.50 -15.94
CA ILE A 7 -1.42 10.01 -14.84
C ILE A 7 -1.49 8.99 -13.69
N SER A 8 -1.78 7.73 -13.99
CA SER A 8 -1.85 6.67 -12.98
C SER A 8 -0.49 6.42 -12.33
N GLY A 9 0.61 6.48 -13.10
CA GLY A 9 1.96 6.39 -12.57
C GLY A 9 2.29 7.54 -11.60
N LEU A 10 1.92 8.77 -11.96
CA LEU A 10 2.08 9.94 -11.07
C LEU A 10 1.17 9.88 -9.83
N MET A 11 -0.05 9.37 -9.96
CA MET A 11 -0.95 9.15 -8.81
C MET A 11 -0.37 8.12 -7.85
N LEU A 12 0.09 6.97 -8.36
CA LEU A 12 0.73 5.94 -7.55
C LEU A 12 2.02 6.45 -6.91
N PHE A 13 2.83 7.20 -7.66
CA PHE A 13 4.00 7.88 -7.12
C PHE A 13 3.60 8.81 -5.97
N SER A 14 2.64 9.71 -6.17
CA SER A 14 2.18 10.63 -5.13
C SER A 14 1.60 9.92 -3.90
N PHE A 15 0.96 8.76 -4.08
CA PHE A 15 0.41 7.95 -2.99
C PHE A 15 1.53 7.35 -2.11
N PHE A 16 2.61 6.87 -2.73
CA PHE A 16 3.77 6.32 -2.01
C PHE A 16 4.81 7.37 -1.61
N PHE A 17 4.85 8.54 -2.26
CA PHE A 17 5.80 9.62 -1.99
C PHE A 17 5.20 10.70 -1.07
N GLY A 18 4.27 10.31 -0.20
CA GLY A 18 3.71 11.18 0.83
C GLY A 18 4.70 11.48 1.97
N ALA A 19 4.37 12.44 2.83
CA ALA A 19 5.24 12.91 3.92
C ALA A 19 5.74 11.78 4.84
N GLY A 20 4.90 10.78 5.13
CA GLY A 20 5.29 9.62 5.95
C GLY A 20 6.43 8.82 5.33
N ASN A 21 6.32 8.44 4.05
CA ASN A 21 7.35 7.66 3.37
C ASN A 21 8.60 8.47 3.00
N LEU A 22 8.54 9.80 3.06
CA LEU A 22 9.70 10.67 2.88
C LEU A 22 10.50 10.86 4.18
N ILE A 23 9.82 11.01 5.31
CA ILE A 23 10.44 11.34 6.61
C ILE A 23 10.85 10.07 7.37
N PHE A 24 10.03 9.02 7.30
CA PHE A 24 10.21 7.82 8.10
C PHE A 24 11.48 7.02 7.79
N PRO A 25 11.89 6.77 6.53
CA PRO A 25 13.06 5.96 6.25
C PRO A 25 14.37 6.57 6.76
N PRO A 26 14.66 7.88 6.53
CA PRO A 26 15.82 8.52 7.15
C PRO A 26 15.79 8.47 8.69
N MET A 27 14.61 8.67 9.29
CA MET A 27 14.45 8.59 10.75
C MET A 27 14.69 7.18 11.29
N LEU A 28 14.14 6.16 10.63
CA LEU A 28 14.36 4.75 10.96
C LEU A 28 15.84 4.37 10.80
N GLY A 29 16.48 4.83 9.73
CA GLY A 29 17.92 4.61 9.51
C GLY A 29 18.78 5.26 10.59
N TYR A 30 18.44 6.50 10.96
CA TYR A 30 19.11 7.22 12.04
C TYR A 30 18.92 6.53 13.40
N THR A 31 17.70 6.10 13.74
CA THR A 31 17.41 5.45 15.02
C THR A 31 17.96 4.02 15.12
N ALA A 32 18.12 3.33 13.98
CA ALA A 32 18.67 1.98 13.91
C ALA A 32 20.19 1.90 14.17
N GLN A 33 20.93 3.02 14.06
CA GLN A 33 22.37 3.10 14.30
C GLN A 33 23.14 2.01 13.53
N GLU A 34 23.84 1.10 14.23
CA GLU A 34 24.60 0.00 13.63
C GLU A 34 23.73 -0.99 12.84
N ASN A 35 22.44 -1.09 13.17
CA ASN A 35 21.48 -1.98 12.50
C ASN A 35 20.74 -1.31 11.33
N MET A 36 21.29 -0.22 10.78
CA MET A 36 20.67 0.53 9.68
C MET A 36 20.27 -0.39 8.52
N TRP A 37 21.18 -1.24 8.04
CA TRP A 37 20.91 -2.12 6.90
C TRP A 37 19.79 -3.12 7.18
N VAL A 38 19.76 -3.71 8.37
CA VAL A 38 18.70 -4.65 8.79
C VAL A 38 17.35 -3.94 8.89
N SER A 39 17.33 -2.73 9.45
CA SER A 39 16.10 -1.94 9.60
C SER A 39 15.57 -1.44 8.24
N MET A 40 16.46 -0.98 7.35
CA MET A 40 16.10 -0.55 6.00
C MET A 40 15.60 -1.70 5.13
N THR A 41 16.21 -2.88 5.24
CA THR A 41 15.73 -4.06 4.50
C THR A 41 14.38 -4.54 5.03
N GLY A 42 14.19 -4.55 6.34
CA GLY A 42 12.88 -4.81 6.95
C GLY A 42 11.81 -3.83 6.45
N PHE A 43 12.12 -2.53 6.45
CA PHE A 43 11.24 -1.50 5.91
C PHE A 43 10.98 -1.66 4.41
N ALA A 44 11.99 -1.99 3.60
CA ALA A 44 11.80 -2.22 2.17
C ALA A 44 10.83 -3.39 1.91
N ILE A 45 10.92 -4.47 2.68
CA ILE A 45 10.03 -5.62 2.53
C ILE A 45 8.60 -5.28 2.97
N THR A 46 8.42 -4.66 4.13
CA THR A 46 7.09 -4.45 4.71
C THR A 46 6.41 -3.17 4.25
N GLY A 47 7.15 -2.07 4.13
CA GLY A 47 6.66 -0.74 3.78
C GLY A 47 6.63 -0.45 2.28
N ILE A 48 7.41 -1.17 1.47
CA ILE A 48 7.48 -0.94 0.01
C ILE A 48 6.97 -2.16 -0.76
N LEU A 49 7.58 -3.32 -0.57
CA LEU A 49 7.34 -4.50 -1.40
C LEU A 49 5.91 -5.04 -1.23
N LEU A 50 5.44 -5.22 0.01
CA LEU A 50 4.09 -5.72 0.29
C LEU A 50 2.98 -4.81 -0.27
N PRO A 51 2.98 -3.49 0.01
CA PRO A 51 2.00 -2.58 -0.56
C PRO A 51 2.05 -2.54 -2.10
N TYR A 52 3.24 -2.61 -2.69
CA TYR A 52 3.41 -2.66 -4.14
C TYR A 52 2.76 -3.91 -4.76
N ILE A 53 3.03 -5.09 -4.20
CA ILE A 53 2.38 -6.34 -4.63
C ILE A 53 0.86 -6.26 -4.46
N THR A 54 0.39 -5.70 -3.34
CA THR A 54 -1.05 -5.52 -3.08
C THR A 54 -1.72 -4.69 -4.15
N VAL A 55 -1.13 -3.54 -4.54
CA VAL A 55 -1.65 -2.68 -5.61
C VAL A 55 -1.72 -3.44 -6.93
N ILE A 56 -0.67 -4.20 -7.27
CA ILE A 56 -0.66 -5.02 -8.49
C ILE A 56 -1.81 -6.03 -8.46
N VAL A 57 -1.94 -6.81 -7.40
CA VAL A 57 -2.99 -7.84 -7.27
C VAL A 57 -4.38 -7.21 -7.42
N VAL A 58 -4.64 -6.10 -6.74
CA VAL A 58 -5.93 -5.40 -6.81
C VAL A 58 -6.18 -4.84 -8.23
N ALA A 59 -5.15 -4.33 -8.90
CA ALA A 59 -5.26 -3.83 -10.27
C ALA A 59 -5.59 -4.92 -11.30
N TYR A 60 -5.17 -6.16 -11.06
CA TYR A 60 -5.52 -7.32 -11.90
C TYR A 60 -6.92 -7.87 -11.63
N MET A 61 -7.57 -7.49 -10.54
CA MET A 61 -8.88 -8.01 -10.14
C MET A 61 -10.01 -7.13 -10.70
N ASN A 62 -10.89 -7.71 -11.53
CA ASN A 62 -12.08 -7.05 -12.04
C ASN A 62 -13.10 -6.84 -10.90
N GLY A 63 -13.10 -5.65 -10.31
CA GLY A 63 -13.94 -5.28 -9.16
C GLY A 63 -13.15 -4.99 -7.87
N GLY A 64 -11.83 -4.89 -7.95
CA GLY A 64 -10.98 -4.44 -6.84
C GLY A 64 -11.03 -5.36 -5.61
N VAL A 65 -10.90 -4.79 -4.41
CA VAL A 65 -10.81 -5.54 -3.15
C VAL A 65 -12.07 -6.36 -2.87
N GLU A 66 -13.25 -5.85 -3.22
CA GLU A 66 -14.53 -6.55 -3.02
C GLU A 66 -14.59 -7.85 -3.83
N SER A 67 -14.10 -7.83 -5.08
CA SER A 67 -14.07 -9.04 -5.93
C SER A 67 -13.21 -10.17 -5.37
N ILE A 68 -12.23 -9.85 -4.51
CA ILE A 68 -11.41 -10.84 -3.81
C ILE A 68 -12.26 -11.53 -2.73
N GLY A 69 -12.99 -10.76 -1.92
CA GLY A 69 -13.84 -11.31 -0.85
C GLY A 69 -15.11 -12.00 -1.35
N ASN A 70 -15.62 -11.60 -2.52
CA ASN A 70 -16.79 -12.23 -3.15
C ASN A 70 -16.57 -13.71 -3.50
N LYS A 71 -15.32 -14.18 -3.60
CA LYS A 71 -15.01 -15.60 -3.76
C LYS A 71 -15.47 -16.46 -2.56
N VAL A 72 -15.64 -15.85 -1.39
CA VAL A 72 -16.14 -16.50 -0.18
C VAL A 72 -17.66 -16.37 -0.12
N HIS A 73 -18.17 -15.13 -0.10
CA HIS A 73 -19.60 -14.81 -0.13
C HIS A 73 -19.80 -13.33 -0.48
N PRO A 74 -20.84 -12.91 -1.24
CA PRO A 74 -21.04 -11.52 -1.64
C PRO A 74 -21.10 -10.53 -0.47
N ILE A 75 -21.85 -10.87 0.59
CA ILE A 75 -21.94 -10.02 1.80
C ILE A 75 -20.58 -9.90 2.50
N PHE A 76 -19.80 -10.99 2.51
CA PHE A 76 -18.47 -10.97 3.11
C PHE A 76 -17.55 -10.03 2.33
N GLY A 77 -17.59 -10.07 0.99
CA GLY A 77 -16.78 -9.18 0.15
C GLY A 77 -17.04 -7.71 0.41
N THR A 78 -18.32 -7.32 0.51
CA THR A 78 -18.69 -5.93 0.82
C THR A 78 -18.23 -5.51 2.23
N VAL A 79 -18.51 -6.32 3.27
CA VAL A 79 -18.08 -6.01 4.64
C VAL A 79 -16.56 -5.93 4.74
N PHE A 80 -15.85 -6.87 4.11
CA PHE A 80 -14.39 -6.90 4.09
C PHE A 80 -13.79 -5.66 3.42
N ALA A 81 -14.33 -5.25 2.27
CA ALA A 81 -13.89 -4.04 1.59
C ALA A 81 -14.11 -2.78 2.45
N ILE A 82 -15.27 -2.67 3.13
CA ILE A 82 -15.56 -1.58 4.08
C ILE A 82 -14.52 -1.55 5.21
N CYS A 83 -14.26 -2.70 5.84
CA CYS A 83 -13.28 -2.79 6.92
C CYS A 83 -11.88 -2.35 6.47
N ILE A 84 -11.44 -2.76 5.28
CA ILE A 84 -10.13 -2.36 4.74
C ILE A 84 -10.09 -0.84 4.51
N TYR A 85 -11.08 -0.27 3.84
CA TYR A 85 -11.10 1.16 3.54
C TYR A 85 -11.17 2.02 4.81
N LEU A 86 -11.93 1.59 5.82
CA LEU A 86 -11.96 2.25 7.12
C LEU A 86 -10.62 2.13 7.85
N SER A 87 -9.97 0.97 7.80
CA SER A 87 -8.68 0.74 8.47
C SER A 87 -7.54 1.55 7.87
N ILE A 88 -7.53 1.78 6.56
CA ILE A 88 -6.50 2.59 5.88
C ILE A 88 -6.80 4.09 6.00
N GLY A 89 -8.08 4.47 5.98
CA GLY A 89 -8.50 5.87 5.97
C GLY A 89 -8.88 6.41 7.35
N ALA A 90 -10.13 6.17 7.75
CA ALA A 90 -10.76 6.84 8.89
C ALA A 90 -10.25 6.38 10.27
N LEU A 91 -9.78 5.14 10.37
CA LEU A 91 -9.28 4.54 11.61
C LEU A 91 -7.74 4.57 11.69
N TYR A 92 -7.05 4.98 10.63
CA TYR A 92 -5.61 5.13 10.63
C TYR A 92 -5.26 6.50 11.25
N GLY A 93 -4.90 6.47 12.54
CA GLY A 93 -4.42 7.61 13.33
C GLY A 93 -2.94 7.44 13.66
#